data_AF-A0A660SP48-F1
#
_entry.id   AF-A0A660SP48-F1
#
_cell.length_a   1.000
_cell.length_b   1.000
_cell.length_c   1.000
_cell.angle_alpha   90.00
_cell.angle_beta   90.00
_cell.angle_gamma   90.00
#
_symmetry.space_group_name_H-M   'P 1'
#
loop_
_entity.id
_entity.type
_entity.pdbx_description
1 polymer ?
#
loop_
_entity_poly.entity_id
_entity_poly.type
_entity_poly.pdbx_seq_one_letter_code
_entity_poly.pdbx_strand_id
1 'polypeptide(L)' 'ESAYFSKNAIKYLYRLSYYNILSKEQFETIVDDITSYSAHRVSEDEVKLLVSIMLFNEPPELILPQKSIEEQFIH' A
#
# COMPACT_ATOMS: atom_id res chain seq x y z
N GLU A 1 1.78 -18.15 20.95
CA GLU A 1 1.18 -17.66 19.70
C GLU A 1 2.13 -16.70 19.02
N SER A 2 2.56 -17.01 17.81
CA SER A 2 3.33 -16.12 16.95
C SER A 2 2.37 -15.15 16.26
N ALA A 3 2.16 -13.97 16.85
CA ALA A 3 1.44 -12.90 16.17
C ALA A 3 2.22 -12.50 14.90
N TYR A 4 1.61 -12.65 13.74
CA TYR A 4 2.20 -12.28 12.44
C TYR A 4 2.54 -10.80 12.36
N PHE A 5 1.87 -9.97 13.15
CA PHE A 5 2.18 -8.55 13.28
C PHE A 5 2.96 -8.24 14.56
N SER A 6 3.90 -7.31 14.44
CA SER A 6 4.33 -6.53 15.60
C SER A 6 3.18 -5.65 16.11
N LYS A 7 3.20 -5.33 17.42
CA LYS A 7 2.21 -4.45 18.03
C LYS A 7 2.18 -3.08 17.34
N ASN A 8 3.32 -2.64 16.81
CA ASN A 8 3.43 -1.37 16.12
C ASN A 8 2.92 -1.45 14.68
N ALA A 9 3.20 -2.55 13.98
CA ALA A 9 2.68 -2.79 12.63
C ALA A 9 1.14 -2.77 12.58
N ILE A 10 0.48 -3.51 13.48
CA ILE A 10 -0.99 -3.54 13.50
C ILE A 10 -1.57 -2.16 13.87
N LYS A 11 -0.95 -1.44 14.82
CA LYS A 11 -1.35 -0.07 15.17
C LYS A 11 -1.21 0.90 14.00
N TYR A 12 -0.17 0.74 13.19
CA TYR A 12 0.03 1.55 12.00
C TYR A 12 -1.09 1.31 10.98
N LEU A 13 -1.43 0.06 10.66
CA LEU A 13 -2.57 -0.25 9.78
C LEU A 13 -3.89 0.35 10.29
N TYR A 14 -4.17 0.21 11.59
CA TYR A 14 -5.35 0.82 12.20
C TYR A 14 -5.37 2.34 12.05
N ARG A 15 -4.24 3.02 12.21
CA ARG A 15 -4.17 4.48 11.99
C ARG A 15 -4.50 4.84 10.56
N LEU A 16 -3.98 4.10 9.58
CA LEU A 16 -4.26 4.37 8.18
C LEU A 16 -5.76 4.20 7.85
N SER A 17 -6.39 3.15 8.37
CA SER A 17 -7.84 2.96 8.22
C SER A 17 -8.63 4.06 8.96
N TYR A 18 -8.23 4.41 10.19
CA TYR A 18 -8.87 5.48 10.98
C TYR A 18 -8.85 6.84 10.27
N TYR A 19 -7.75 7.17 9.59
CA TYR A 19 -7.61 8.40 8.81
C TYR A 19 -8.15 8.28 7.37
N ASN A 20 -8.86 7.20 7.03
CA ASN A 20 -9.39 6.92 5.70
C ASN A 20 -8.33 6.90 4.58
N ILE A 21 -7.08 6.58 4.91
CA ILE A 21 -6.00 6.38 3.93
C ILE A 21 -6.15 5.01 3.28
N LEU A 22 -6.52 3.99 4.07
CA LEU A 22 -6.89 2.67 3.58
C LEU A 22 -8.40 2.50 3.67
N SER A 23 -9.00 2.00 2.59
CA SER A 23 -10.36 1.47 2.65
C SER A 23 -10.41 0.23 3.55
N LYS A 24 -11.61 -0.14 4.01
CA LYS A 24 -11.81 -1.38 4.77
C LYS A 24 -11.29 -2.60 4.00
N GLU A 25 -11.58 -2.66 2.70
CA GLU A 25 -11.16 -3.73 1.82
C GLU A 25 -9.63 -3.80 1.71
N GLN A 26 -8.96 -2.66 1.48
CA GLN A 26 -7.49 -2.61 1.43
C GLN A 26 -6.85 -3.04 2.76
N PHE A 27 -7.43 -2.64 3.88
CA PHE A 27 -6.97 -3.09 5.20
C PHE A 27 -7.09 -4.60 5.35
N GLU A 28 -8.25 -5.17 5.01
CA GLU A 28 -8.51 -6.61 5.09
C GLU A 28 -7.55 -7.39 4.16
N THR A 29 -7.33 -6.93 2.93
CA THR A 29 -6.35 -7.52 2.00
C THR A 29 -4.94 -7.57 2.60
N ILE A 30 -4.46 -6.47 3.18
CA ILE A 30 -3.11 -6.44 3.78
C ILE A 30 -3.01 -7.42 4.96
N VAL A 31 -4.06 -7.51 5.77
CA VAL A 31 -4.09 -8.45 6.91
C VAL A 31 -4.10 -9.89 6.41
N ASP A 32 -4.91 -10.21 5.40
CA ASP A 32 -5.00 -11.54 4.82
C ASP A 32 -3.69 -11.95 4.14
N ASP A 33 -3.06 -11.06 3.39
CA ASP A 33 -1.77 -11.32 2.73
C ASP A 33 -0.67 -11.63 3.76
N ILE A 34 -0.56 -10.82 4.81
CA ILE A 34 0.47 -11.02 5.83
C ILE A 34 0.21 -12.29 6.64
N THR A 35 -1.04 -12.57 7.00
CA THR A 35 -1.37 -13.76 7.79
C THR A 35 -1.27 -15.06 6.98
N SER A 36 -1.50 -15.00 5.67
CA SER A 36 -1.44 -16.15 4.77
C SER A 36 -0.03 -16.47 4.30
N TYR A 37 0.83 -15.47 4.11
CA TYR A 37 2.11 -15.65 3.43
C TYR A 37 3.35 -15.32 4.27
N SER A 38 3.22 -14.61 5.40
CA SER A 38 4.40 -14.25 6.20
C SER A 38 4.92 -15.43 7.00
N ALA A 39 6.19 -15.79 6.77
CA ALA A 39 6.91 -16.80 7.56
C ALA A 39 7.45 -16.25 8.89
N HIS A 40 7.39 -14.93 9.10
CA HIS A 40 7.93 -14.25 10.27
C HIS A 40 6.97 -13.17 10.79
N ARG A 41 7.34 -12.59 11.93
CA ARG A 41 6.64 -11.45 12.50
C ARG A 41 7.01 -10.18 11.75
N VAL A 42 6.01 -9.55 11.13
CA VAL A 42 6.15 -8.33 10.34
C VAL A 42 6.28 -7.10 11.23
N SER A 43 7.35 -6.33 11.00
CA SER A 43 7.65 -5.06 11.65
C SER A 43 6.81 -3.91 11.11
N GLU A 44 6.81 -2.76 11.80
CA GLU A 44 6.11 -1.57 11.32
C GLU A 44 6.67 -1.07 9.99
N ASP A 45 7.99 -1.12 9.80
CA ASP A 45 8.64 -0.60 8.61
C ASP A 45 8.39 -1.48 7.37
N GLU A 46 8.30 -2.80 7.54
CA GLU A 46 7.87 -3.70 6.47
C GLU A 46 6.42 -3.40 6.03
N VAL A 47 5.52 -3.13 6.97
CA VAL A 47 4.14 -2.74 6.63
C VAL A 47 4.11 -1.37 5.95
N LYS A 48 4.89 -0.39 6.41
CA LYS A 48 5.00 0.91 5.73
C LYS A 48 5.44 0.75 4.28
N LEU A 49 6.44 -0.10 4.03
CA LEU A 49 6.93 -0.37 2.68
C LEU A 49 5.82 -1.00 1.82
N LEU A 50 5.16 -2.05 2.33
CA LEU A 50 4.09 -2.74 1.61
C LEU A 50 2.91 -1.81 1.28
N VAL A 51 2.46 -1.03 2.26
CA VAL A 51 1.40 -0.03 2.06
C VAL A 51 1.83 1.03 1.05
N SER A 52 3.08 1.51 1.11
CA SER A 52 3.58 2.50 0.15
C SER A 52 3.56 1.92 -1.26
N ILE A 53 4.04 0.69 -1.45
CA ILE A 53 3.98 0.01 -2.75
C ILE A 53 2.53 -0.09 -3.23
N MET A 54 1.60 -0.51 -2.37
CA MET A 54 0.18 -0.66 -2.71
C MET A 54 -0.47 0.68 -3.10
N LEU A 55 -0.14 1.77 -2.42
CA LEU A 55 -0.72 3.09 -2.68
C LEU A 55 -0.08 3.82 -3.87
N PHE A 56 1.19 3.55 -4.18
CA PHE A 56 1.93 4.21 -5.27
C PHE A 56 2.02 3.39 -6.55
N ASN A 57 1.80 2.07 -6.52
CA ASN A 57 1.61 1.28 -7.72
C ASN A 57 0.18 1.49 -8.26
N GLU A 58 -0.06 2.65 -8.88
CA GLU A 58 -1.08 2.72 -9.91
C GLU A 58 -0.64 1.80 -11.06
N PRO A 59 -1.55 0.99 -11.64
CA PRO A 59 -1.22 0.23 -12.85
C PRO A 59 -0.69 1.20 -13.92
N PRO A 60 0.38 0.84 -14.66
CA PRO A 60 0.95 1.69 -15.72
C PRO A 60 -0.08 2.19 -16.74
N GLU A 61 -1.21 1.48 -16.85
CA GLU A 61 -2.35 1.75 -17.71
C GLU A 61 -3.11 3.05 -17.36
N LEU A 62 -3.00 3.55 -16.11
CA LEU A 62 -3.59 4.82 -15.67
C LEU A 62 -2.61 6.00 -15.77
N ILE A 63 -1.33 5.74 -16.02
CA ILE A 63 -0.37 6.76 -16.42
C ILE A 63 -0.64 7.03 -17.89
N LEU A 64 -1.67 7.85 -18.17
CA LEU A 64 -1.87 8.38 -19.51
C LEU A 64 -0.54 8.94 -20.00
N PRO A 65 -0.11 8.63 -21.25
CA PRO A 65 1.09 9.24 -21.79
C PRO A 65 0.88 10.75 -21.67
N GLN A 66 1.71 11.41 -20.86
CA GLN A 66 1.82 12.86 -20.91
C GLN A 66 2.05 13.18 -22.37
N LYS A 67 1.10 13.90 -23.00
CA LYS A 67 1.28 14.44 -24.34
C LYS A 67 2.71 14.96 -24.42
N SER A 68 3.48 14.51 -25.40
CA SER A 68 4.83 15.04 -25.56
C SER A 68 4.69 16.55 -25.67
N ILE A 69 5.56 17.27 -24.97
CA ILE A 69 5.61 18.74 -24.98
C ILE A 69 5.69 19.27 -26.42
N GLU A 70 6.09 18.44 -27.39
CA GLU A 70 6.20 18.74 -28.80
C GLU A 70 4.85 19.03 -29.49
N GLU A 71 3.71 18.54 -29.00
CA GLU A 71 2.39 18.88 -29.57
C GLU A 71 1.89 20.28 -29.17
N GLN A 72 2.54 20.98 -28.24
CA GLN A 72 2.14 22.33 -27.81
C GLN A 72 2.77 23.47 -28.64
N PHE A 73 3.67 23.15 -29.59
CA PHE A 73 4.45 24.14 -30.33
C PHE A 73 4.27 24.11 -31.86
N ILE A 74 3.32 23.34 -32.40
CA ILE A 74 3.01 23.40 -33.84
C ILE A 74 1.84 24.38 -34.05
N HIS A 75 2.20 25.65 -34.22
CA HIS A 75 1.41 26.68 -34.91
C HIS A 75 2.11 27.03 -36.22
#